data_AF-A0A916MHB4-F1
#
_entry.id   AF-A0A916MHB4-F1
#
_cell.length_a   1.000
_cell.length_b   1.000
_cell.length_c   1.000
_cell.angle_alpha   90.00
_cell.angle_beta   90.00
_cell.angle_gamma   90.00
#
_symmetry.space_group_name_H-M   'P 1'
#
loop_
_entity.id
_entity.type
_entity.pdbx_description
1 polymer ?
#
loop_
_entity_poly.entity_id
_entity_poly.type
_entity_poly.pdbx_seq_one_letter_code
_entity_poly.pdbx_strand_id
1 'polypeptide(L)'
;MVSVTALCFIADEGLALAEMIRVARRRIVLGLLNRHSLLWWQKGRGGGVGAYRGARWHTPEQAAQIWLGLDVKAGMTRTAVLLPGGGTLARRLEAPLRILLPRLGALLVLAADRSA
;
A
#
# COMPACT_ATOMS: atom_id res chain seq x y z
N MET A 1 -8.24 12.32 3.00
CA MET A 1 -7.22 11.82 3.93
C MET A 1 -6.29 10.89 3.18
N VAL A 2 -4.98 10.99 3.42
CA VAL A 2 -3.98 10.12 2.80
C VAL A 2 -3.06 9.58 3.90
N SER A 3 -2.84 8.28 3.92
CA SER A 3 -1.84 7.62 4.77
C SER A 3 -0.99 6.71 3.91
N VAL A 4 0.32 6.93 3.91
CA VAL A 4 1.27 6.15 3.10
C VAL A 4 2.17 5.39 4.06
N THR A 5 2.14 4.06 3.95
CA THR A 5 2.89 3.04 4.70
C THR A 5 2.78 3.05 6.22
N ALA A 6 2.26 4.12 6.84
CA ALA A 6 2.13 4.23 8.29
C ALA A 6 1.24 3.13 8.89
N LEU A 7 0.14 2.79 8.21
CA LEU A 7 -0.80 1.76 8.67
C LEU A 7 -0.12 0.37 8.79
N CYS A 8 0.88 0.11 7.94
CA CYS A 8 1.63 -1.15 7.95
C CYS A 8 2.45 -1.37 9.22
N PHE A 9 2.63 -0.37 10.09
CA PHE A 9 3.37 -0.49 11.34
C PHE A 9 2.48 -0.50 12.58
N ILE A 10 1.16 -0.41 12.40
CA ILE A 10 0.20 -0.42 13.50
C ILE A 10 -0.16 -1.86 13.86
N ALA A 11 -0.17 -2.17 15.15
CA ALA A 11 -0.50 -3.51 15.64
C ALA A 11 -1.94 -3.91 15.25
N ASP A 12 -2.91 -3.04 15.57
CA ASP A 12 -4.30 -3.16 15.17
C ASP A 12 -4.62 -2.23 13.99
N GLU A 13 -4.42 -2.76 12.80
CA GLU A 13 -4.70 -2.08 11.54
C GLU A 13 -6.19 -1.75 11.38
N GLY A 14 -7.08 -2.64 11.84
CA GLY A 14 -8.53 -2.47 11.70
C GLY A 14 -9.05 -1.30 12.52
N LEU A 15 -8.62 -1.20 13.79
CA LEU A 15 -8.98 -0.09 14.66
C LEU A 15 -8.47 1.24 14.12
N ALA A 16 -7.20 1.30 13.71
CA ALA A 16 -6.63 2.52 13.13
C ALA A 16 -7.38 2.93 11.85
N LEU A 17 -7.71 1.97 10.99
CA LEU A 17 -8.46 2.25 9.78
C LEU A 17 -9.88 2.74 10.07
N ALA A 18 -10.58 2.15 11.04
CA ALA A 18 -11.90 2.60 11.46
C ALA A 18 -11.86 4.05 11.96
N GLU A 19 -10.87 4.42 12.76
CA GLU A 19 -10.67 5.79 13.21
C GLU A 19 -10.33 6.75 12.06
N MET A 20 -9.48 6.31 11.12
CA MET A 20 -9.20 7.08 9.92
C MET A 20 -10.48 7.34 9.12
N ILE A 21 -11.37 6.35 8.98
CA ILE A 21 -12.67 6.51 8.31
C ILE A 21 -13.57 7.47 9.06
N ARG A 22 -13.67 7.31 10.39
CA ARG A 22 -14.48 8.14 11.27
C ARG A 22 -14.12 9.63 11.13
N VAL A 23 -12.82 9.93 11.04
CA VAL A 23 -12.30 11.31 10.90
C VAL A 23 -12.29 11.80 9.45
N ALA A 24 -12.20 10.91 8.47
CA ALA A 24 -12.19 11.28 7.07
C ALA A 24 -13.54 11.89 6.65
N ARG A 25 -13.47 13.09 6.03
CA ARG A 25 -14.67 13.82 5.59
C ARG A 25 -15.27 13.32 4.27
N ARG A 26 -14.46 12.79 3.35
CA ARG A 26 -14.89 12.42 1.99
C ARG A 26 -14.17 11.19 1.44
N ARG A 27 -12.86 11.27 1.25
CA ARG A 27 -12.05 10.22 0.61
C ARG A 27 -10.88 9.80 1.48
N ILE A 28 -10.54 8.53 1.40
CA ILE A 28 -9.40 7.92 2.07
C ILE A 28 -8.54 7.24 1.02
N VAL A 29 -7.24 7.51 1.08
CA VAL A 29 -6.24 6.87 0.23
C VAL A 29 -5.19 6.24 1.13
N LEU A 30 -4.97 4.94 0.98
CA LEU A 30 -3.98 4.17 1.70
C LEU A 30 -2.86 3.74 0.75
N GLY A 31 -1.62 3.90 1.19
CA GLY A 31 -0.46 3.25 0.61
C GLY A 31 -0.02 2.12 1.51
N LEU A 32 -0.13 0.87 1.05
CA LEU A 32 0.32 -0.32 1.79
C LEU A 32 1.56 -0.92 1.13
N LEU A 33 2.40 -1.58 1.92
CA LEU A 33 3.57 -2.28 1.39
C LEU A 33 3.16 -3.57 0.68
N ASN A 34 3.55 -3.72 -0.58
CA ASN A 34 3.21 -4.88 -1.40
C ASN A 34 4.16 -6.06 -1.13
N ARG A 35 3.60 -7.19 -0.71
CA ARG A 35 4.35 -8.44 -0.48
C ARG A 35 4.94 -9.02 -1.77
N HIS A 36 4.32 -8.78 -2.92
CA HIS A 36 4.82 -9.28 -4.22
C HIS A 36 5.91 -8.37 -4.83
N SER A 37 6.36 -7.35 -4.12
CA SER A 37 7.35 -6.41 -4.67
C SER A 37 8.80 -6.83 -4.45
N LEU A 38 9.69 -6.34 -5.30
CA LEU A 38 11.14 -6.45 -5.11
C LEU A 38 11.59 -5.88 -3.76
N LEU A 39 10.91 -4.83 -3.28
CA LEU A 39 11.19 -4.22 -1.97
C LEU A 39 10.93 -5.22 -0.84
N TRP A 40 9.88 -6.05 -0.91
CA TRP A 40 9.65 -7.11 0.07
C TRP A 40 10.79 -8.14 0.06
N TRP A 41 11.23 -8.56 -1.13
CA TRP A 41 12.35 -9.51 -1.27
C TRP A 41 13.64 -8.99 -0.64
N GLN A 42 13.90 -7.68 -0.73
CA GLN A 42 15.10 -7.04 -0.19
C GLN A 42 14.98 -6.65 1.29
N LYS A 43 13.81 -6.17 1.72
CA LYS A 43 13.65 -5.47 3.00
C LYS A 43 12.58 -6.05 3.93
N GLY A 44 11.68 -6.89 3.43
CA GLY A 44 10.53 -7.42 4.19
C GLY A 44 10.63 -8.88 4.60
N ARG A 45 11.47 -9.69 3.93
CA ARG A 45 11.69 -11.10 4.32
C ARG A 45 12.28 -11.22 5.73
N GLY A 46 11.90 -12.28 6.45
CA GLY A 46 12.43 -12.57 7.79
C GLY A 46 12.02 -11.55 8.87
N GLY A 47 10.85 -10.93 8.76
CA GLY A 47 10.38 -9.91 9.73
C GLY A 47 10.87 -8.49 9.43
N GLY A 48 11.60 -8.32 8.33
CA GLY A 48 12.04 -7.04 7.80
C GLY A 48 13.33 -6.51 8.42
N VAL A 49 14.02 -5.63 7.68
CA VAL A 49 15.31 -5.06 8.07
C VAL A 49 15.27 -3.52 8.08
N GLY A 50 16.06 -2.93 8.97
CA GLY A 50 16.10 -1.47 9.15
C GLY A 50 14.73 -0.90 9.50
N ALA A 51 14.36 0.19 8.82
CA ALA A 51 13.07 0.87 9.01
C ALA A 51 11.84 0.03 8.61
N TYR A 52 12.02 -1.12 7.97
CA TYR A 52 10.93 -2.03 7.57
C TYR A 52 10.70 -3.16 8.56
N ARG A 53 11.45 -3.21 9.67
CA ARG A 53 11.27 -4.23 10.70
C ARG A 53 9.89 -4.10 11.35
N GLY A 54 9.20 -5.22 11.46
CA GLY A 54 7.84 -5.26 12.03
C GLY A 54 6.76 -4.70 11.10
N ALA A 55 7.11 -4.29 9.88
CA ALA A 55 6.13 -3.85 8.90
C ALA A 55 5.25 -5.02 8.45
N ARG A 56 3.94 -4.78 8.37
CA ARG A 56 2.97 -5.64 7.72
C ARG A 56 3.04 -5.44 6.20
N TRP A 57 3.07 -6.54 5.48
CA TRP A 57 3.09 -6.54 4.01
C TRP A 57 1.83 -7.23 3.52
N HIS A 58 1.17 -6.62 2.54
CA HIS A 58 -0.11 -7.08 2.02
C HIS A 58 0.06 -7.64 0.61
N THR A 59 -0.69 -8.68 0.28
CA THR A 59 -0.96 -9.00 -1.12
C THR A 59 -2.05 -8.07 -1.66
N PRO A 60 -2.18 -7.90 -2.99
CA PRO A 60 -3.28 -7.12 -3.58
C PRO A 60 -4.66 -7.57 -3.12
N GLU A 61 -4.85 -8.87 -2.92
CA GLU A 61 -6.10 -9.47 -2.47
C GLU A 61 -6.40 -9.09 -1.02
N GLN A 62 -5.41 -9.22 -0.13
CA GLN A 62 -5.52 -8.80 1.27
C GLN A 62 -5.77 -7.30 1.39
N ALA A 63 -5.09 -6.50 0.56
CA ALA A 63 -5.25 -5.06 0.51
C ALA A 63 -6.67 -4.66 0.06
N ALA A 64 -7.27 -5.36 -0.90
CA ALA A 64 -8.65 -5.12 -1.31
C ALA A 64 -9.66 -5.47 -0.20
N GLN A 65 -9.35 -6.48 0.61
CA GLN A 65 -10.19 -6.93 1.72
C GLN A 65 -10.18 -5.99 2.94
N ILE A 66 -9.24 -5.04 3.02
CA ILE A 66 -9.12 -4.12 4.16
C ILE A 66 -10.38 -3.26 4.37
N TRP A 67 -11.18 -3.07 3.32
CA TRP A 67 -12.42 -2.31 3.36
C TRP A 67 -13.64 -3.12 3.82
N LEU A 68 -13.52 -4.44 3.92
CA LEU A 68 -14.64 -5.30 4.30
C LEU A 68 -15.12 -4.99 5.73
N GLY A 69 -16.43 -4.82 5.89
CA GLY A 69 -17.04 -4.49 7.18
C GLY A 69 -16.92 -3.01 7.58
N LEU A 70 -16.41 -2.15 6.69
CA LEU A 70 -16.28 -0.72 6.92
C LEU A 70 -17.25 0.08 6.04
N ASP A 71 -17.71 1.23 6.55
CA ASP A 71 -18.68 2.08 5.86
C ASP A 71 -18.05 2.95 4.77
N VAL A 72 -17.52 2.29 3.75
CA VAL A 72 -16.86 2.93 2.61
C VAL A 72 -17.27 2.28 1.30
N LYS A 73 -17.32 3.08 0.24
CA LYS A 73 -17.39 2.62 -1.13
C LYS A 73 -15.97 2.38 -1.63
N ALA A 74 -15.55 1.11 -1.60
CA ALA A 74 -14.26 0.69 -2.10
C ALA A 74 -14.10 1.11 -3.57
N GLY A 75 -13.01 1.81 -3.86
CA GLY A 75 -12.70 2.33 -5.19
C GLY A 75 -11.55 1.56 -5.83
N MET A 76 -10.66 2.31 -6.47
CA MET A 76 -9.61 1.74 -7.29
C MET A 76 -8.42 1.24 -6.47
N THR A 77 -7.89 0.07 -6.84
CA THR A 77 -6.59 -0.45 -6.37
C THR A 77 -5.56 -0.30 -7.49
N ARG A 78 -4.39 0.28 -7.18
CA ARG A 78 -3.25 0.38 -8.12
C ARG A 78 -1.95 0.01 -7.42
N THR A 79 -0.89 -0.19 -8.19
CA THR A 79 0.47 -0.30 -7.65
C THR A 79 1.35 0.87 -8.07
N ALA A 80 2.35 1.17 -7.27
CA ALA A 80 3.32 2.23 -7.52
C ALA A 80 4.74 1.82 -7.10
N VAL A 81 5.73 2.50 -7.69
CA VAL A 81 7.17 2.35 -7.43
C VAL A 81 7.69 0.93 -7.67
N LEU A 82 8.12 0.61 -8.89
CA LEU A 82 8.59 -0.75 -9.20
C LEU A 82 10.06 -0.95 -8.90
N LEU A 83 10.89 0.07 -9.14
CA LEU A 83 12.33 -0.02 -8.96
C LEU A 83 12.75 0.78 -7.73
N PRO A 84 13.51 0.16 -6.81
CA PRO A 84 14.11 0.89 -5.71
C PRO A 84 15.24 1.79 -6.25
N GLY A 85 14.98 3.10 -6.36
CA GLY A 85 16.01 4.10 -6.67
C GLY A 85 15.47 5.31 -7.44
N GLY A 86 15.87 6.52 -7.04
CA GLY A 86 15.53 7.78 -7.73
C GLY A 86 16.44 8.12 -8.94
N GLY A 87 17.40 7.25 -9.24
CA GLY A 87 18.40 7.45 -10.30
C GLY A 87 17.80 7.52 -11.71
N THR A 88 18.55 8.08 -12.64
CA THR A 88 18.08 8.29 -14.03
C THR A 88 17.75 6.98 -14.75
N LEU A 89 18.52 5.92 -14.51
CA LEU A 89 18.26 4.59 -15.07
C LEU A 89 16.98 3.98 -14.48
N ALA A 90 16.78 4.08 -13.16
CA ALA A 90 15.56 3.60 -12.50
C ALA A 90 14.33 4.33 -13.05
N ARG A 91 14.37 5.66 -13.17
CA ARG A 91 13.26 6.44 -13.75
C ARG A 91 12.96 6.08 -15.20
N ARG A 92 13.98 5.80 -16.02
CA ARG A 92 13.80 5.40 -17.43
C ARG A 92 13.22 4.00 -17.58
N LEU A 93 13.66 3.06 -16.74
CA LEU A 93 13.18 1.68 -16.76
C LEU A 93 11.82 1.53 -16.08
N GLU A 94 11.46 2.44 -15.18
CA GLU A 94 10.20 2.37 -14.43
C GLU A 94 8.97 2.48 -15.33
N ALA A 95 9.00 3.31 -16.38
CA ALA A 95 7.89 3.44 -17.31
C ALA A 95 7.53 2.13 -18.04
N PRO A 96 8.47 1.44 -18.74
CA PRO A 96 8.17 0.17 -19.39
C PRO A 96 7.89 -0.95 -18.38
N LEU A 97 8.60 -1.01 -17.25
CA LEU A 97 8.33 -2.03 -16.22
C LEU A 97 6.92 -1.89 -15.64
N ARG A 98 6.40 -0.67 -15.49
CA ARG A 98 5.06 -0.45 -14.94
C ARG A 98 3.95 -0.97 -15.86
N ILE A 99 4.21 -0.99 -17.17
CA ILE A 99 3.31 -1.59 -18.17
C ILE A 99 3.41 -3.12 -18.12
N LEU A 100 4.62 -3.67 -18.05
CA LEU A 100 4.86 -5.11 -18.09
C LEU A 100 4.52 -5.82 -16.78
N LEU A 101 4.70 -5.16 -15.64
CA LEU A 101 4.58 -5.74 -14.30
C LEU A 101 3.65 -4.92 -13.39
N PRO A 102 2.39 -4.69 -13.79
CA PRO A 102 1.48 -3.75 -13.13
C PRO A 102 1.09 -4.13 -11.69
N ARG A 103 1.42 -5.35 -11.24
CA ARG A 103 1.13 -5.88 -9.90
C ARG A 103 2.34 -5.94 -8.96
N LEU A 104 3.55 -5.64 -9.44
CA LEU A 104 4.79 -5.82 -8.68
C LEU A 104 5.37 -4.53 -8.08
N GLY A 105 4.64 -3.41 -8.15
CA GLY A 105 5.05 -2.17 -7.48
C GLY A 105 5.20 -2.35 -5.97
N ALA A 106 6.15 -1.66 -5.35
CA ALA A 106 6.45 -1.67 -3.92
C ALA A 106 5.26 -1.21 -3.05
N LEU A 107 4.41 -0.35 -3.59
CA LEU A 107 3.25 0.18 -2.90
C LEU A 107 1.96 -0.28 -3.57
N LEU A 108 1.00 -0.72 -2.77
CA LEU A 108 -0.40 -0.86 -3.13
C LEU A 108 -1.12 0.42 -2.73
N VAL A 109 -1.74 1.08 -3.69
CA VAL A 109 -2.54 2.29 -3.47
C VAL A 109 -4.00 1.89 -3.53
N LEU A 110 -4.70 2.07 -2.41
CA LEU A 110 -6.12 1.82 -2.26
C LEU A 110 -6.83 3.16 -2.09
N ALA A 111 -7.86 3.42 -2.87
CA ALA A 111 -8.72 4.58 -2.67
C ALA A 111 -10.15 4.13 -2.37
N ALA A 112 -10.77 4.77 -1.39
CA ALA A 112 -12.18 4.56 -1.06
C ALA A 112 -12.85 5.90 -0.71
N ASP A 113 -14.11 6.03 -1.08
CA ASP A 113 -14.95 7.15 -0.68
C ASP A 113 -15.79 6.75 0.53
N ARG A 114 -15.90 7.65 1.51
CA ARG A 114 -16.76 7.45 2.67
C ARG A 114 -18.21 7.39 2.19
N SER A 115 -18.93 6.34 2.60
CA SER A 115 -20.38 6.29 2.41
C SER A 115 -21.01 7.47 3.14
N ALA A 116 -21.89 8.20 2.45
CA ALA A 116 -22.57 9.37 3.02
C ALA A 116 -23.62 8.96 4.05
#